data_AF-A0A2Z6UM38-F1
#
_entry.id   AF-A0A2Z6UM38-F1
#
_cell.length_a   1.000
_cell.length_b   1.000
_cell.length_c   1.000
_cell.angle_alpha   90.00
_cell.angle_beta   90.00
_cell.angle_gamma   90.00
#
_symmetry.space_group_name_H-M   'P 1'
#
loop_
_entity.id
_entity.type
_entity.pdbx_description
1 polymer ?
#
loop_
_entity_poly.entity_id
_entity_poly.type
_entity_poly.pdbx_seq_one_letter_code
_entity_poly.pdbx_strand_id
1 'polypeptide(L)'
;MTFDPRTISNPVFTALQELSSATADKSRRKEQKNQALELYTYLSTWGMMRLKAEETALNQEGKKQVVKKYFQCLEKSSKRDNLSNSQGLTTLKDLSTDDYLGLTGLGLEIAQEFSFWANAIYSDVESGD
;
A
#
# COMPACT_ATOMS: atom_id res chain seq x y z
N MET A 1 -19.28 -15.56 4.20
CA MET A 1 -18.50 -14.82 5.20
C MET A 1 -18.86 -13.35 5.05
N THR A 2 -19.36 -12.71 6.11
CA THR A 2 -19.63 -11.27 6.09
C THR A 2 -18.30 -10.56 6.30
N PHE A 3 -17.75 -10.01 5.23
CA PHE A 3 -16.55 -9.18 5.29
C PHE A 3 -16.89 -7.90 6.06
N ASP A 4 -16.33 -7.72 7.26
CA ASP A 4 -16.46 -6.45 7.98
C ASP A 4 -15.43 -5.48 7.39
N PRO A 5 -15.85 -4.41 6.68
CA PRO A 5 -14.95 -3.46 6.05
C PRO A 5 -13.99 -2.78 7.04
N ARG A 6 -14.35 -2.74 8.34
CA ARG A 6 -13.48 -2.20 9.40
C ARG A 6 -12.22 -3.02 9.62
N THR A 7 -12.23 -4.30 9.23
CA THR A 7 -11.09 -5.21 9.39
C THR A 7 -9.91 -4.77 8.53
N ILE A 8 -10.16 -4.11 7.39
CA ILE A 8 -9.11 -3.55 6.52
C ILE A 8 -8.95 -2.05 6.75
N SER A 9 -10.05 -1.32 6.90
CA SER A 9 -10.02 0.14 6.98
C SER A 9 -9.21 0.65 8.18
N ASN A 10 -9.36 0.04 9.37
CA ASN A 10 -8.64 0.46 10.57
C ASN A 10 -7.11 0.30 10.46
N PRO A 11 -6.56 -0.87 10.07
CA PRO A 11 -5.12 -1.02 9.84
C PRO A 11 -4.55 -0.05 8.81
N VAL A 12 -5.27 0.21 7.72
CA VAL A 12 -4.82 1.14 6.67
C VAL A 12 -4.80 2.58 7.17
N PHE A 13 -5.88 3.01 7.82
CA PHE A 13 -5.96 4.32 8.46
C PHE A 13 -4.79 4.54 9.43
N THR A 14 -4.57 3.60 10.36
CA THR A 14 -3.47 3.70 11.32
C THR A 14 -2.11 3.76 10.62
N ALA A 15 -1.88 2.92 9.61
CA ALA A 15 -0.61 2.88 8.89
C ALA A 15 -0.28 4.21 8.18
N LEU A 16 -1.27 4.81 7.52
CA LEU A 16 -1.12 6.11 6.86
C LEU A 16 -1.02 7.26 7.86
N GLN A 17 -1.81 7.24 8.94
CA GLN A 17 -1.80 8.28 9.97
C GLN A 17 -0.44 8.32 10.68
N GLU A 18 0.10 7.16 11.09
CA GLU A 18 1.44 7.06 11.66
C GLU A 18 2.51 7.58 10.71
N LEU A 19 2.42 7.21 9.42
CA LEU A 19 3.38 7.64 8.41
C LEU A 19 3.36 9.16 8.20
N SER A 20 2.16 9.73 8.08
CA SER A 20 1.94 11.18 7.95
C SER A 20 2.47 11.93 9.19
N SER A 21 2.14 11.45 10.40
CA SER A 21 2.57 12.06 11.67
C SER A 21 4.09 11.97 11.89
N ALA A 22 4.76 10.92 11.39
CA ALA A 22 6.20 10.78 11.46
C ALA A 22 6.96 11.61 10.41
N THR A 23 6.26 12.25 9.48
CA THR A 23 6.87 12.96 8.36
C THR A 23 6.64 14.47 8.51
N ALA A 24 7.67 15.22 8.90
CA ALA A 24 7.56 16.69 8.99
C ALA A 24 7.64 17.38 7.61
N ASP A 25 8.35 16.78 6.66
CA ASP A 25 8.62 17.37 5.35
C ASP A 25 7.36 17.36 4.46
N LYS A 26 6.89 18.55 4.07
CA LYS A 26 5.66 18.70 3.26
C LYS A 26 5.80 18.10 1.86
N SER A 27 6.98 18.17 1.25
CA SER A 27 7.20 17.59 -0.09
C SER A 27 7.08 16.07 -0.03
N ARG A 28 7.68 15.44 0.99
CA ARG A 28 7.58 14.00 1.24
C ARG A 28 6.14 13.60 1.57
N ARG A 29 5.39 14.39 2.34
CA ARG A 29 3.95 14.13 2.57
C ARG A 29 3.13 14.25 1.29
N LYS A 30 3.48 15.16 0.37
CA LYS A 30 2.87 15.26 -0.96
C LYS A 30 3.12 13.99 -1.78
N GLU A 31 4.37 13.50 -1.80
CA GLU A 31 4.71 12.22 -2.42
C GLU A 31 3.91 11.05 -1.82
N GLN A 32 3.79 11.00 -0.49
CA GLN A 32 3.01 9.97 0.20
C GLN A 32 1.53 10.03 -0.19
N LYS A 33 0.93 11.23 -0.17
CA LYS A 33 -0.46 11.45 -0.57
C LYS A 33 -0.71 10.97 -2.00
N ASN A 34 0.10 11.42 -2.94
CA ASN A 34 -0.03 11.05 -4.36
C ASN A 34 0.11 9.54 -4.54
N GLN A 35 1.13 8.92 -3.93
CA GLN A 35 1.30 7.46 -4.00
C GLN A 35 0.10 6.69 -3.41
N ALA A 36 -0.45 7.14 -2.29
CA ALA A 36 -1.60 6.50 -1.67
C ALA A 36 -2.85 6.58 -2.56
N LEU A 37 -3.06 7.72 -3.24
CA LEU A 37 -4.14 7.90 -4.21
C LEU A 37 -3.97 6.99 -5.43
N GLU A 38 -2.74 6.83 -5.93
CA GLU A 38 -2.43 6.11 -7.17
C GLU A 38 -2.33 4.59 -7.01
N LEU A 39 -2.17 4.07 -5.79
CA LEU A 39 -1.93 2.64 -5.51
C LEU A 39 -2.96 1.72 -6.17
N TYR A 40 -4.26 2.03 -6.06
CA TYR A 40 -5.32 1.20 -6.63
C TYR A 40 -5.18 1.11 -8.16
N THR A 41 -5.09 2.26 -8.83
CA THR A 41 -4.93 2.34 -10.29
C THR A 41 -3.66 1.65 -10.76
N TYR A 42 -2.56 1.80 -10.02
CA TYR A 42 -1.32 1.12 -10.33
C TYR A 42 -1.50 -0.40 -10.27
N LEU A 43 -2.05 -0.93 -9.18
CA LEU A 43 -2.25 -2.37 -9.00
C LEU A 43 -3.20 -2.95 -10.04
N SER A 44 -4.29 -2.27 -10.35
CA SER A 44 -5.25 -2.72 -11.36
C SER A 44 -4.68 -2.74 -12.78
N THR A 45 -3.65 -1.93 -13.04
CA THR A 45 -3.03 -1.80 -14.38
C THR A 45 -1.81 -2.72 -14.53
N TRP A 46 -0.96 -2.76 -13.51
CA TRP A 46 0.39 -3.33 -13.59
C TRP A 46 0.60 -4.56 -12.71
N GLY A 47 -0.28 -4.77 -11.74
CA GLY A 47 -0.22 -5.90 -10.82
C GLY A 47 0.78 -5.76 -9.67
N MET A 48 0.59 -6.61 -8.67
CA MET A 48 1.30 -6.54 -7.39
C MET A 48 2.78 -6.94 -7.47
N MET A 49 3.11 -7.96 -8.28
CA MET A 49 4.52 -8.37 -8.46
C MET A 49 5.38 -7.22 -8.97
N ARG A 50 4.86 -6.43 -9.92
CA ARG A 50 5.59 -5.30 -10.48
C ARG A 50 5.77 -4.20 -9.44
N LEU A 51 4.72 -3.86 -8.69
CA LEU A 51 4.81 -2.91 -7.57
C LEU A 51 5.89 -3.33 -6.56
N LYS A 52 5.97 -4.63 -6.22
CA LYS A 52 6.99 -5.14 -5.28
C LYS A 52 8.39 -5.04 -5.84
N ALA A 53 8.58 -5.35 -7.13
CA ALA A 53 9.88 -5.26 -7.78
C ALA A 53 10.39 -3.81 -7.86
N GLU A 54 9.49 -2.85 -8.11
CA GLU A 54 9.83 -1.43 -8.22
C GLU A 54 10.08 -0.76 -6.86
N GLU A 55 9.58 -1.32 -5.74
CA GLU A 55 9.74 -0.77 -4.39
C GLU A 55 11.18 -0.38 -4.05
N THR A 56 12.16 -1.20 -4.46
CA THR A 56 13.58 -0.97 -4.19
C THR A 56 14.20 0.10 -5.09
N ALA A 57 13.64 0.28 -6.30
CA ALA A 57 14.10 1.22 -7.32
C ALA A 57 13.46 2.63 -7.20
N LEU A 58 12.48 2.81 -6.30
CA LEU A 58 11.88 4.12 -6.05
C LEU A 58 12.89 5.11 -5.45
N ASN A 59 13.11 6.21 -6.17
CA ASN A 59 13.97 7.33 -5.73
C ASN A 59 13.25 8.31 -4.80
N GLN A 60 11.92 8.36 -4.86
CA GLN A 60 11.08 9.22 -4.03
C GLN A 60 10.77 8.51 -2.72
N GLU A 61 11.37 8.99 -1.63
CA GLU A 61 11.29 8.34 -0.32
C GLU A 61 9.85 8.31 0.21
N GLY A 62 9.04 9.35 -0.03
CA GLY A 62 7.64 9.36 0.40
C GLY A 62 6.83 8.28 -0.30
N LYS A 63 7.02 8.11 -1.61
CA LYS A 63 6.38 7.02 -2.38
C LYS A 63 6.81 5.65 -1.87
N LYS A 64 8.11 5.46 -1.68
CA LYS A 64 8.68 4.21 -1.16
C LYS A 64 8.11 3.83 0.20
N GLN A 65 7.92 4.79 1.10
CA GLN A 65 7.34 4.56 2.42
C GLN A 65 5.88 4.09 2.34
N VAL A 66 5.09 4.66 1.43
CA VAL A 66 3.70 4.23 1.22
C VAL A 66 3.65 2.81 0.65
N VAL A 67 4.48 2.49 -0.36
CA VAL A 67 4.53 1.11 -0.91
C VAL A 67 4.94 0.10 0.17
N LYS A 68 5.90 0.45 1.03
CA LYS A 68 6.26 -0.38 2.19
C LYS A 68 5.09 -0.58 3.16
N LYS A 69 4.40 0.49 3.54
CA LYS A 69 3.22 0.41 4.43
C LYS A 69 2.12 -0.43 3.79
N TYR A 70 1.90 -0.32 2.48
CA TYR A 70 0.97 -1.16 1.74
C TYR A 70 1.31 -2.66 1.89
N PHE A 71 2.56 -3.07 1.64
CA PHE A 71 2.93 -4.48 1.79
C PHE A 71 2.89 -4.95 3.25
N GLN A 72 3.14 -4.08 4.23
CA GLN A 72 2.95 -4.41 5.65
C GLN A 72 1.48 -4.64 6.00
N CYS A 73 0.57 -3.82 5.48
CA CYS A 73 -0.87 -4.04 5.63
C CYS A 73 -1.29 -5.35 4.97
N LEU A 74 -0.79 -5.63 3.76
CA LEU A 74 -1.09 -6.87 3.04
C LEU A 74 -0.59 -8.11 3.79
N GLU A 75 0.65 -8.10 4.29
CA GLU A 75 1.23 -9.18 5.10
C GLU A 75 0.36 -9.51 6.31
N LYS A 76 -0.04 -8.48 7.07
CA LYS A 76 -0.89 -8.62 8.26
C LYS A 76 -2.29 -9.14 7.91
N SER A 77 -2.94 -8.56 6.90
CA SER A 77 -4.31 -8.91 6.54
C SER A 77 -4.42 -10.29 5.90
N SER A 78 -3.44 -10.68 5.09
CA SER A 78 -3.39 -12.00 4.45
C SER A 78 -2.89 -13.10 5.39
N LYS A 79 -2.33 -12.74 6.55
CA LYS A 79 -1.64 -13.65 7.48
C LYS A 79 -0.55 -14.47 6.78
N ARG A 80 0.09 -13.87 5.78
CA ARG A 80 1.16 -14.47 5.01
C ARG A 80 2.41 -13.66 5.25
N ASP A 81 3.42 -14.28 5.84
CA ASP A 81 4.68 -13.63 6.15
C ASP A 81 5.49 -13.31 4.89
N ASN A 82 6.52 -12.49 5.07
CA ASN A 82 7.55 -12.20 4.07
C ASN A 82 7.10 -11.41 2.84
N LEU A 83 5.93 -10.76 2.86
CA LEU A 83 5.49 -9.88 1.77
C LEU A 83 6.11 -8.48 1.84
N SER A 84 6.32 -7.97 3.05
CA SER A 84 6.80 -6.61 3.32
C SER A 84 8.32 -6.46 3.24
N ASN A 85 9.06 -7.55 3.45
CA ASN A 85 10.51 -7.53 3.49
C ASN A 85 11.15 -7.80 2.12
N SER A 86 12.46 -8.06 2.09
CA SER A 86 13.23 -8.33 0.86
C SER A 86 12.87 -9.65 0.18
N GLN A 87 12.23 -10.59 0.88
CA GLN A 87 11.76 -11.86 0.33
C GLN A 87 10.45 -11.72 -0.43
N GLY A 88 9.74 -10.58 -0.35
CA GLY A 88 8.39 -10.45 -0.89
C GLY A 88 8.27 -10.75 -2.37
N LEU A 89 9.28 -10.44 -3.19
CA LEU A 89 9.24 -10.80 -4.61
C LEU A 89 9.36 -12.33 -4.81
N THR A 90 10.20 -13.01 -4.04
CA THR A 90 10.31 -14.46 -4.03
C THR A 90 9.00 -15.09 -3.54
N THR A 91 8.48 -14.61 -2.41
CA THR A 91 7.22 -15.09 -1.85
C THR A 91 6.07 -14.97 -2.84
N LEU A 92 5.96 -13.87 -3.58
CA LEU A 92 4.92 -13.69 -4.60
C LEU A 92 5.08 -14.64 -5.80
N LYS A 93 6.32 -14.95 -6.20
CA LYS A 93 6.61 -15.87 -7.31
C LYS A 93 6.31 -17.32 -6.98
N ASP A 94 6.47 -17.69 -5.71
CA ASP A 94 6.27 -19.07 -5.24
C ASP A 94 4.79 -19.38 -4.94
N LEU A 95 3.89 -18.41 -5.08
CA LEU A 95 2.45 -18.63 -4.93
C LEU A 95 1.88 -19.47 -6.07
N SER A 96 0.91 -20.32 -5.75
CA SER A 96 0.01 -20.88 -6.75
C SER A 96 -0.78 -19.76 -7.44
N THR A 97 -1.30 -20.02 -8.63
CA THR A 97 -2.14 -19.06 -9.36
C THR A 97 -3.34 -18.62 -8.52
N ASP A 98 -4.02 -19.56 -7.85
CA ASP A 98 -5.19 -19.27 -7.03
C ASP A 98 -4.84 -18.41 -5.80
N ASP A 99 -3.74 -18.73 -5.11
CA ASP A 99 -3.25 -17.95 -3.98
C ASP A 99 -2.88 -16.53 -4.39
N TYR A 100 -2.20 -16.38 -5.54
CA TYR A 100 -1.82 -15.08 -6.08
C TYR A 100 -3.02 -14.23 -6.47
N LEU A 101 -4.05 -14.83 -7.10
CA LEU A 101 -5.29 -14.14 -7.44
C LEU A 101 -6.06 -13.70 -6.20
N GLY A 102 -6.18 -14.57 -5.20
CA GLY A 102 -6.80 -14.24 -3.92
C GLY A 102 -6.07 -13.10 -3.19
N LEU A 103 -4.73 -13.15 -3.16
CA LEU A 103 -3.91 -12.09 -2.59
C LEU A 103 -4.05 -10.78 -3.38
N THR A 104 -4.16 -10.85 -4.70
CA THR A 104 -4.38 -9.68 -5.56
C THR A 104 -5.72 -9.01 -5.29
N GLY A 105 -6.79 -9.79 -5.09
CA GLY A 105 -8.10 -9.26 -4.68
C GLY A 105 -8.00 -8.48 -3.36
N LEU A 106 -7.40 -9.08 -2.34
CA LEU A 106 -7.17 -8.41 -1.05
C LEU A 106 -6.27 -7.16 -1.20
N GLY A 107 -5.25 -7.24 -2.05
CA GLY A 107 -4.36 -6.12 -2.33
C GLY A 107 -5.09 -4.92 -2.95
N LEU A 108 -6.02 -5.17 -3.87
CA LEU A 108 -6.86 -4.13 -4.47
C LEU A 108 -7.78 -3.47 -3.42
N GLU A 109 -8.39 -4.27 -2.54
CA GLU A 109 -9.22 -3.75 -1.43
C GLU A 109 -8.40 -2.87 -0.48
N ILE A 110 -7.21 -3.33 -0.08
CA ILE A 110 -6.29 -2.53 0.75
C ILE A 110 -5.91 -1.23 0.03
N ALA A 111 -5.55 -1.30 -1.25
CA ALA A 111 -5.16 -0.12 -2.01
C ALA A 111 -6.30 0.89 -2.17
N GLN A 112 -7.55 0.41 -2.30
CA GLN A 112 -8.72 1.27 -2.31
C GLN A 112 -8.88 2.03 -0.98
N GLU A 113 -8.66 1.37 0.15
CA GLU A 113 -8.67 2.03 1.47
C GLU A 113 -7.54 3.06 1.60
N PHE A 114 -6.36 2.81 1.01
CA PHE A 114 -5.27 3.80 0.96
C PHE A 114 -5.72 5.07 0.22
N SER A 115 -6.33 4.92 -0.95
CA SER A 115 -6.87 6.04 -1.73
C SER A 115 -7.98 6.77 -0.99
N PHE A 116 -8.86 6.04 -0.29
CA PHE A 116 -9.98 6.61 0.48
C PHE A 116 -9.48 7.53 1.60
N TRP A 117 -8.53 7.07 2.41
CA TRP A 117 -8.04 7.83 3.58
C TRP A 117 -7.03 8.93 3.24
N ALA A 118 -6.38 8.86 2.07
CA ALA A 118 -5.30 9.78 1.70
C ALA A 118 -5.68 11.27 1.84
N ASN A 119 -6.85 11.68 1.34
CA ASN A 119 -7.26 13.08 1.41
C ASN A 119 -7.56 13.56 2.84
N ALA A 120 -8.08 12.68 3.69
CA ALA A 120 -8.37 13.02 5.08
C ALA A 120 -7.08 13.13 5.92
N ILE A 121 -6.13 12.22 5.73
CA ILE A 121 -4.88 12.15 6.50
C ILE A 121 -3.86 13.22 6.05
N TYR A 122 -3.85 13.55 4.76
CA TYR A 122 -2.96 14.55 4.16
C TYR A 122 -3.73 15.82 3.80
N SER A 123 -4.66 16.24 4.65
CA SER A 123 -5.57 17.37 4.38
C SER A 123 -4.85 18.71 4.26
N ASP A 124 -3.66 18.85 4.83
CA ASP A 124 -2.84 20.06 4.82
C ASP A 124 -1.85 20.14 3.65
N VAL A 125 -1.91 19.17 2.73
CA VAL A 125 -1.07 19.12 1.54
C VAL A 125 -1.96 19.02 0.30
N GLU A 126 -1.77 19.92 -0.66
CA GLU A 126 -2.52 19.87 -1.92
C GLU A 126 -2.12 18.67 -2.77
N SER A 127 -3.11 18.07 -3.44
CA SER A 127 -2.89 17.02 -4.45
C SER A 127 -2.54 17.66 -5.79
N GLY A 128 -1.49 17.22 -6.47
CA GLY A 128 -1.06 17.76 -7.78
C GLY A 128 0.43 17.58 -8.02
N ASP A 129 0.94 17.90 -9.21
CA ASP A 129 2.38 18.05 -9.47
C ASP A 129 2.90 19.38 -8.90
#